data_AF-A0A9D8QSQ4-F1
#
_entry.id   AF-A0A9D8QSQ4-F1
#
_cell.length_a   1.000
_cell.length_b   1.000
_cell.length_c   1.000
_cell.angle_alpha   90.00
_cell.angle_beta   90.00
_cell.angle_gamma   90.00
#
_symmetry.space_group_name_H-M   'P 1'
#
loop_
_entity.id
_entity.type
_entity.pdbx_description
1 polymer ?
#
loop_
_entity_poly.entity_id
_entity_poly.type
_entity_poly.pdbx_seq_one_letter_code
_entity_poly.pdbx_strand_id
1 'polypeptide(L)'
;MATFESSLKSKLIYVFAINDEQHKDCLKIGETTIDEDDGSNLFQNTDALKEAAHKRIRQYTKTAGIAYQLLYTEISIFVQSGMIMTFNDKQVHKVLERSGIKKKEFAGVKGADEWYCCDLETVKKAIAAVKKGETSLHPSDVTQGQTPIIFRPEQQEAIDKTRKRFQRGNKMLWNAKMRFGKTLSALQVVKEEGFVRTLILTHRPVVDKGWFEDFGKIFYDSKNYHYGSKGNGEMFSKLERMTAKGEKYIYFASMQDLRGSEQVGGKFDKNNELFKAKWDLVIVDEAHEGTKTELGQNVLGELIKQDTKVLQLSGTPFNLFDDYSEEEIFTWDYVMEQKAKQAWDVDNPYAPNPYASLPAINIYTYDLGTLMSEYVEDEKAFNFREFFRTKEDDSFIHDKDVDRFLTLLCKEDKDCLYPYTNETFRRIFRHTLWVVPGVKSARALSAKLKTHPIFGMFQIVNVAGNGDEDEENTEALKMVNTAIGEDPDETYTITLSCGRLTTGVSIKPWTAVFMMAGSSSTSAAQYMQTIFRVQTPFTNHGRMKEQCYAFDFAPDRTLRVLAETAKVSTKAGKQSDEDRRILGDFLNFCPIISIEGSQMKPYDVDKMMKQLKRAQIEKVVQCGFED
;
A
#
# COMPACT_ATOMS: atom_id res chain seq x y z
N MET A 1 -13.08 -17.30 18.41
CA MET A 1 -11.85 -16.78 19.04
C MET A 1 -11.08 -16.03 17.98
N ALA A 2 -10.49 -14.87 18.29
CA ALA A 2 -9.63 -14.19 17.33
C ALA A 2 -8.45 -15.10 16.98
N THR A 3 -8.12 -15.24 15.70
CA THR A 3 -6.96 -15.99 15.19
C THR A 3 -6.30 -15.24 14.05
N PHE A 4 -5.03 -15.52 13.76
CA PHE A 4 -4.43 -15.03 12.52
C PHE A 4 -4.98 -15.84 11.35
N GLU A 5 -5.45 -15.14 10.33
CA GLU A 5 -5.91 -15.73 9.08
C GLU A 5 -4.72 -15.87 8.12
N SER A 6 -4.82 -16.81 7.16
CA SER A 6 -3.81 -16.89 6.11
C SER A 6 -3.75 -15.56 5.36
N SER A 7 -2.57 -14.93 5.34
CA SER A 7 -2.37 -13.71 4.55
C SER A 7 -2.63 -13.95 3.06
N LEU A 8 -2.31 -15.14 2.56
CA LEU A 8 -2.41 -15.53 1.16
C LEU A 8 -3.56 -16.53 0.96
N LYS A 9 -4.52 -16.23 0.07
CA LYS A 9 -5.63 -17.14 -0.29
C LYS A 9 -5.63 -17.51 -1.76
N SER A 10 -5.79 -18.79 -2.08
CA SER A 10 -5.84 -19.31 -3.45
C SER A 10 -7.01 -18.74 -4.22
N LYS A 11 -6.79 -18.38 -5.49
CA LYS A 11 -7.82 -17.87 -6.37
C LYS A 11 -8.36 -18.94 -7.31
N LEU A 12 -9.60 -18.78 -7.75
CA LEU A 12 -10.26 -19.61 -8.75
C LEU A 12 -11.02 -18.78 -9.77
N ILE A 13 -11.11 -19.30 -10.99
CA ILE A 13 -11.99 -18.83 -12.05
C ILE A 13 -13.30 -19.60 -11.96
N TYR A 14 -14.42 -18.91 -12.08
CA TYR A 14 -15.74 -19.51 -12.22
C TYR A 14 -16.44 -19.00 -13.48
N VAL A 15 -17.22 -19.88 -14.10
CA VAL A 15 -18.02 -19.58 -15.28
C VAL A 15 -19.46 -19.98 -14.98
N PHE A 16 -20.40 -19.06 -15.20
CA PHE A 16 -21.82 -19.36 -15.02
C PHE A 16 -22.67 -18.73 -16.11
N ALA A 17 -23.87 -19.29 -16.29
CA ALA A 17 -24.90 -18.78 -17.18
C ALA A 17 -26.13 -18.32 -16.37
N ILE A 18 -26.86 -17.35 -16.92
CA ILE A 18 -28.21 -17.01 -16.49
C ILE A 18 -29.15 -17.43 -17.60
N ASN A 19 -30.17 -18.21 -17.26
CA ASN A 19 -31.11 -18.77 -18.23
C ASN A 19 -32.28 -17.82 -18.47
N ASP A 20 -31.99 -16.63 -18.99
CA ASP A 20 -32.97 -15.64 -19.45
C ASP A 20 -32.66 -15.17 -20.88
N GLU A 21 -33.57 -14.40 -21.48
CA GLU A 21 -33.38 -13.90 -22.85
C GLU A 21 -32.23 -12.88 -22.97
N GLN A 22 -31.95 -12.10 -21.93
CA GLN A 22 -30.94 -11.05 -21.98
C GLN A 22 -29.51 -11.63 -22.00
N HIS A 23 -29.30 -12.73 -21.28
CA HIS A 23 -28.04 -13.44 -21.12
C HIS A 23 -27.92 -14.66 -22.05
N LYS A 24 -28.89 -14.86 -22.95
CA LYS A 24 -28.86 -15.94 -23.93
C LYS A 24 -27.55 -15.95 -24.72
N ASP A 25 -26.96 -17.14 -24.84
CA ASP A 25 -25.70 -17.41 -25.54
C ASP A 25 -24.49 -16.63 -24.98
N CYS A 26 -24.59 -16.17 -23.73
CA CYS A 26 -23.52 -15.48 -23.02
C CYS A 26 -23.13 -16.18 -21.72
N LEU A 27 -21.84 -16.18 -21.42
CA LEU A 27 -21.29 -16.68 -20.17
C LEU A 27 -20.60 -15.56 -19.39
N LYS A 28 -20.79 -15.55 -18.07
CA LYS A 28 -20.01 -14.71 -17.17
C LYS A 28 -18.78 -15.45 -16.69
N ILE A 29 -17.62 -14.80 -16.79
CA ILE A 29 -16.33 -15.36 -16.41
C ILE A 29 -15.74 -14.45 -15.33
N GLY A 30 -15.65 -14.94 -14.10
CA GLY A 30 -15.16 -14.14 -12.98
C GLY A 30 -14.15 -14.89 -12.13
N GLU A 31 -13.53 -14.15 -11.20
CA GLU A 31 -12.55 -14.66 -10.23
C GLU A 31 -13.05 -14.52 -8.79
N THR A 32 -12.65 -15.45 -7.91
CA THR A 32 -12.83 -15.34 -6.45
C THR A 32 -11.72 -16.09 -5.70
N THR A 33 -11.71 -16.03 -4.37
CA THR A 33 -10.76 -16.73 -3.50
C THR A 33 -11.43 -17.87 -2.74
N ILE A 34 -10.63 -18.87 -2.36
CA ILE A 34 -11.05 -19.99 -1.51
C ILE A 34 -10.51 -19.77 -0.09
N ASP A 35 -11.37 -19.98 0.92
CA ASP A 35 -11.05 -19.73 2.33
C ASP A 35 -10.16 -20.84 2.93
N GLU A 36 -10.28 -22.08 2.45
CA GLU A 36 -9.48 -23.24 2.89
C GLU A 36 -8.74 -23.84 1.69
N ASP A 37 -7.40 -23.71 1.70
CA ASP A 37 -6.50 -24.37 0.76
C ASP A 37 -5.63 -25.33 1.57
N ASP A 38 -5.97 -26.61 1.53
CA ASP A 38 -5.24 -27.69 2.22
C ASP A 38 -3.97 -28.12 1.45
N GLY A 39 -3.64 -27.43 0.36
CA GLY A 39 -2.50 -27.78 -0.49
C GLY A 39 -2.68 -29.13 -1.20
N SER A 40 -3.87 -29.72 -1.14
CA SER A 40 -4.21 -30.86 -1.98
C SER A 40 -4.43 -30.38 -3.42
N ASN A 41 -4.06 -31.20 -4.41
CA ASN A 41 -4.20 -30.87 -5.83
C ASN A 41 -5.68 -30.56 -6.17
N LEU A 42 -6.05 -29.28 -6.11
CA LEU A 42 -7.38 -28.78 -6.47
C LEU A 42 -7.51 -28.80 -8.00
N PHE A 43 -7.91 -29.95 -8.52
CA PHE A 43 -8.34 -30.11 -9.91
C PHE A 43 -9.57 -29.24 -10.22
N GLN A 44 -9.88 -29.10 -11.50
CA GLN A 44 -11.08 -28.41 -11.99
C GLN A 44 -12.37 -28.98 -11.35
N ASN A 45 -13.35 -28.12 -11.04
CA ASN A 45 -14.70 -28.50 -10.58
C ASN A 45 -14.81 -29.30 -9.27
N THR A 46 -13.88 -29.13 -8.32
CA THR A 46 -14.05 -29.68 -6.96
C THR A 46 -15.19 -29.01 -6.21
N ASP A 47 -15.76 -29.68 -5.21
CA ASP A 47 -16.90 -29.15 -4.45
C ASP A 47 -16.53 -27.89 -3.66
N ALA A 48 -15.30 -27.81 -3.16
CA ALA A 48 -14.78 -26.62 -2.49
C ALA A 48 -14.71 -25.40 -3.44
N LEU A 49 -14.25 -25.60 -4.69
CA LEU A 49 -14.24 -24.53 -5.70
C LEU A 49 -15.66 -24.11 -6.08
N LYS A 50 -16.59 -25.06 -6.22
CA LYS A 50 -17.99 -24.77 -6.50
C LYS A 50 -18.65 -24.01 -5.35
N GLU A 51 -18.37 -24.37 -4.10
CA GLU A 51 -18.93 -23.69 -2.93
C GLU A 51 -18.45 -22.24 -2.86
N ALA A 52 -17.14 -21.99 -3.04
CA ALA A 52 -16.58 -20.65 -3.11
C ALA A 52 -17.18 -19.83 -4.27
N ALA A 53 -17.29 -20.43 -5.47
CA ALA A 53 -17.96 -19.80 -6.61
C ALA A 53 -19.44 -19.48 -6.32
N HIS A 54 -20.21 -20.41 -5.74
CA HIS A 54 -21.60 -20.19 -5.36
C HIS A 54 -21.74 -19.13 -4.28
N LYS A 55 -20.82 -19.07 -3.31
CA LYS A 55 -20.76 -18.01 -2.28
C LYS A 55 -20.56 -16.66 -2.97
N ARG A 56 -19.61 -16.56 -3.91
CA ARG A 56 -19.37 -15.35 -4.71
C ARG A 56 -20.58 -14.97 -5.56
N ILE A 57 -21.13 -15.89 -6.36
CA ILE A 57 -22.25 -15.61 -7.27
C ILE A 57 -23.50 -15.20 -6.48
N ARG A 58 -23.75 -15.79 -5.30
CA ARG A 58 -24.87 -15.41 -4.43
C ARG A 58 -24.77 -14.00 -3.87
N GLN A 59 -23.58 -13.40 -3.76
CA GLN A 59 -23.44 -12.03 -3.26
C GLN A 59 -24.21 -11.03 -4.13
N TYR A 60 -24.30 -11.28 -5.44
CA TYR A 60 -24.98 -10.39 -6.38
C TYR A 60 -26.27 -10.94 -7.00
N THR A 61 -26.45 -12.27 -7.06
CA THR A 61 -27.68 -12.87 -7.64
C THR A 61 -28.83 -13.03 -6.64
N LYS A 62 -28.51 -13.22 -5.34
CA LYS A 62 -29.51 -13.60 -4.33
C LYS A 62 -30.55 -12.49 -4.10
N THR A 63 -30.09 -11.25 -3.92
CA THR A 63 -30.98 -10.10 -3.63
C THR A 63 -31.87 -9.76 -4.83
N ALA A 64 -31.36 -9.97 -6.05
CA ALA A 64 -32.10 -9.75 -7.29
C ALA A 64 -33.03 -10.93 -7.66
N GLY A 65 -33.01 -12.04 -6.92
CA GLY A 65 -33.81 -13.23 -7.22
C GLY A 65 -33.44 -13.91 -8.53
N ILE A 66 -32.21 -13.74 -9.00
CA ILE A 66 -31.77 -14.25 -10.31
C ILE A 66 -31.29 -15.69 -10.17
N ALA A 67 -31.92 -16.60 -10.90
CA ALA A 67 -31.46 -17.97 -11.02
C ALA A 67 -30.23 -18.04 -11.95
N TYR A 68 -29.23 -18.81 -11.55
CA TYR A 68 -28.01 -19.01 -12.33
C TYR A 68 -27.62 -20.48 -12.35
N GLN A 69 -26.83 -20.86 -13.34
CA GLN A 69 -26.24 -22.19 -13.46
C GLN A 69 -24.72 -22.06 -13.49
N LEU A 70 -24.06 -22.53 -12.43
CA LEU A 70 -22.60 -22.65 -12.41
C LEU A 70 -22.18 -23.75 -13.39
N LEU A 71 -21.34 -23.41 -14.36
CA LEU A 71 -20.94 -24.30 -15.45
C LEU A 71 -19.53 -24.86 -15.26
N TYR A 72 -18.64 -24.08 -14.65
CA TYR A 72 -17.24 -24.45 -14.54
C TYR A 72 -16.53 -23.70 -13.42
N THR A 73 -15.62 -24.38 -12.73
CA THR A 73 -14.64 -23.76 -11.83
C THR A 73 -13.25 -24.36 -12.06
N GLU A 74 -12.23 -23.53 -11.94
CA GLU A 74 -10.84 -23.95 -12.07
C GLU A 74 -9.94 -23.09 -11.19
N ILE A 75 -9.03 -23.73 -10.45
CA ILE A 75 -8.06 -22.99 -9.67
C ILE A 75 -7.14 -22.17 -10.59
N SER A 76 -6.76 -20.98 -10.15
CA SER A 76 -5.86 -20.06 -10.87
C SER A 76 -4.43 -20.58 -10.99
N ILE A 77 -4.11 -21.66 -10.28
CA ILE A 77 -2.78 -22.25 -10.14
C ILE A 77 -2.64 -23.40 -11.15
N PHE A 78 -1.51 -23.49 -11.83
CA PHE A 78 -1.18 -24.63 -12.69
C PHE A 78 0.32 -24.85 -12.74
N VAL A 79 0.75 -26.07 -13.04
CA VAL A 79 2.19 -26.38 -13.18
C VAL A 79 2.55 -26.39 -14.67
N GLN A 80 3.59 -25.65 -15.05
CA GLN A 80 4.15 -25.62 -16.40
C GLN A 80 5.67 -25.75 -16.31
N SER A 81 6.24 -26.73 -17.00
CA SER A 81 7.69 -26.99 -17.00
C SER A 81 8.30 -27.16 -15.60
N GLY A 82 7.53 -27.71 -14.65
CA GLY A 82 7.97 -27.90 -13.26
C GLY A 82 7.86 -26.66 -12.38
N MET A 83 7.44 -25.50 -12.91
CA MET A 83 7.19 -24.27 -12.16
C MET A 83 5.70 -24.06 -11.93
N ILE A 84 5.34 -23.54 -10.76
CA ILE A 84 3.97 -23.13 -10.46
C ILE A 84 3.72 -21.78 -11.14
N MET A 85 2.70 -21.75 -11.99
CA MET A 85 2.23 -20.60 -12.76
C MET A 85 0.82 -20.24 -12.34
N THR A 86 0.42 -19.01 -12.65
CA THR A 86 -0.83 -18.43 -12.16
C THR A 86 -1.53 -17.67 -13.27
N PHE A 87 -2.86 -17.66 -13.27
CA PHE A 87 -3.64 -16.85 -14.19
C PHE A 87 -4.88 -16.24 -13.53
N ASN A 88 -5.40 -15.14 -14.08
CA ASN A 88 -6.63 -14.51 -13.62
C ASN A 88 -7.68 -14.41 -14.73
N ASP A 89 -8.90 -14.05 -14.35
CA ASP A 89 -10.03 -13.83 -15.26
C ASP A 89 -9.70 -12.79 -16.33
N LYS A 90 -9.00 -11.70 -15.98
CA LYS A 90 -8.60 -10.66 -16.95
C LYS A 90 -7.69 -11.19 -18.05
N GLN A 91 -6.83 -12.18 -17.77
CA GLN A 91 -6.03 -12.83 -18.82
C GLN A 91 -6.90 -13.67 -19.75
N VAL A 92 -7.91 -14.36 -19.20
CA VAL A 92 -8.89 -15.11 -19.99
C VAL A 92 -9.72 -14.17 -20.86
N HIS A 93 -10.21 -13.07 -20.28
CA HIS A 93 -10.91 -11.98 -20.98
C HIS A 93 -10.08 -11.43 -22.15
N LYS A 94 -8.80 -11.12 -21.91
CA LYS A 94 -7.89 -10.63 -22.96
C LYS A 94 -7.73 -11.63 -24.11
N VAL A 95 -7.60 -12.92 -23.81
CA VAL A 95 -7.51 -13.95 -24.86
C VAL A 95 -8.80 -14.00 -25.65
N LEU A 96 -9.97 -13.94 -25.00
CA LEU A 96 -11.27 -13.93 -25.67
C LEU A 96 -11.43 -12.69 -26.57
N GLU A 97 -11.17 -11.50 -26.04
CA GLU A 97 -11.27 -10.23 -26.78
C GLU A 97 -10.34 -10.20 -27.99
N ARG A 98 -9.09 -10.62 -27.81
CA ARG A 98 -8.13 -10.73 -28.92
C ARG A 98 -8.54 -11.76 -29.96
N SER A 99 -9.31 -12.76 -29.59
CA SER A 99 -9.82 -13.78 -30.53
C SER A 99 -11.12 -13.37 -31.21
N GLY A 100 -11.49 -12.08 -31.13
CA GLY A 100 -12.73 -11.56 -31.72
C GLY A 100 -14.01 -12.00 -31.00
N ILE A 101 -13.92 -12.61 -29.82
CA ILE A 101 -15.09 -12.99 -29.03
C ILE A 101 -15.75 -11.72 -28.51
N LYS A 102 -17.02 -11.53 -28.89
CA LYS A 102 -17.77 -10.34 -28.51
C LYS A 102 -18.11 -10.36 -27.04
N LYS A 103 -17.70 -9.30 -26.36
CA LYS A 103 -18.21 -8.93 -25.05
C LYS A 103 -19.68 -8.53 -25.16
N LYS A 104 -20.50 -8.95 -24.20
CA LYS A 104 -21.94 -8.64 -24.17
C LYS A 104 -22.13 -7.26 -23.56
N GLU A 105 -22.75 -6.37 -24.32
CA GLU A 105 -23.22 -5.08 -23.82
C GLU A 105 -24.69 -5.21 -23.42
N PHE A 106 -25.01 -4.78 -22.20
CA PHE A 106 -26.36 -4.75 -21.68
C PHE A 106 -26.87 -3.30 -21.72
N ALA A 107 -27.94 -3.07 -22.48
CA ALA A 107 -28.51 -1.73 -22.62
C ALA A 107 -28.89 -1.16 -21.25
N GLY A 108 -28.34 0.02 -20.92
CA GLY A 108 -28.61 0.70 -19.65
C GLY A 108 -27.88 0.15 -18.43
N VAL A 109 -27.05 -0.89 -18.56
CA VAL A 109 -26.26 -1.45 -17.46
C VAL A 109 -24.78 -1.12 -17.67
N LYS A 110 -24.23 -0.30 -16.78
CA LYS A 110 -22.79 0.02 -16.77
C LYS A 110 -22.03 -1.01 -15.93
N GLY A 111 -20.82 -1.39 -16.35
CA GLY A 111 -19.92 -2.25 -15.57
C GLY A 111 -20.18 -3.76 -15.68
N ALA A 112 -21.08 -4.22 -16.55
CA ALA A 112 -21.31 -5.65 -16.83
C ALA A 112 -20.23 -6.24 -17.75
N ASP A 113 -18.97 -6.05 -17.36
CA ASP A 113 -17.80 -6.16 -18.22
C ASP A 113 -17.21 -7.57 -18.34
N GLU A 114 -17.84 -8.56 -17.70
CA GLU A 114 -17.33 -9.92 -17.57
C GLU A 114 -18.15 -10.95 -18.37
N TRP A 115 -19.06 -10.47 -19.23
CA TRP A 115 -19.96 -11.30 -20.02
C TRP A 115 -19.47 -11.42 -21.46
N TYR A 116 -19.35 -12.64 -21.96
CA TYR A 116 -18.87 -12.93 -23.30
C TYR A 116 -19.88 -13.80 -24.05
N CYS A 117 -20.15 -13.45 -25.31
CA CYS A 117 -21.05 -14.20 -26.20
C CYS A 117 -20.30 -15.42 -26.75
N CYS A 118 -20.13 -16.46 -25.93
CA CYS A 118 -19.39 -17.67 -26.28
C CYS A 118 -19.91 -18.90 -25.51
N ASP A 119 -19.53 -20.09 -25.98
CA ASP A 119 -19.81 -21.33 -25.28
C ASP A 119 -18.73 -21.66 -24.24
N LEU A 120 -19.05 -22.63 -23.37
CA LEU A 120 -18.15 -23.03 -22.29
C LEU A 120 -16.83 -23.60 -22.82
N GLU A 121 -16.86 -24.30 -23.95
CA GLU A 121 -15.66 -24.88 -24.55
C GLU A 121 -14.70 -23.79 -25.05
N THR A 122 -15.22 -22.67 -25.53
CA THR A 122 -14.43 -21.50 -25.92
C THR A 122 -13.76 -20.85 -24.70
N VAL A 123 -14.47 -20.76 -23.57
CA VAL A 123 -13.88 -20.27 -22.31
C VAL A 123 -12.77 -21.21 -21.82
N LYS A 124 -13.01 -22.53 -21.84
CA LYS A 124 -11.98 -23.54 -21.49
C LYS A 124 -10.75 -23.45 -22.40
N LYS A 125 -10.95 -23.26 -23.71
CA LYS A 125 -9.87 -23.02 -24.68
C LYS A 125 -9.11 -21.74 -24.35
N ALA A 126 -9.80 -20.67 -23.97
CA ALA A 126 -9.15 -19.42 -23.58
C ALA A 126 -8.31 -19.59 -22.31
N ILE A 127 -8.82 -20.31 -21.31
CA ILE A 127 -8.04 -20.66 -20.11
C ILE A 127 -6.80 -21.50 -20.50
N ALA A 128 -6.97 -22.51 -21.34
CA ALA A 128 -5.85 -23.32 -21.82
C ALA A 128 -4.81 -22.51 -22.60
N ALA A 129 -5.25 -21.56 -23.43
CA ALA A 129 -4.39 -20.64 -24.16
C ALA A 129 -3.58 -19.75 -23.19
N VAL A 130 -4.22 -19.18 -22.17
CA VAL A 130 -3.53 -18.44 -21.11
C VAL A 130 -2.47 -19.31 -20.43
N LYS A 131 -2.80 -20.57 -20.11
CA LYS A 131 -1.84 -21.51 -19.50
C LYS A 131 -0.68 -21.88 -20.40
N LYS A 132 -0.83 -21.77 -21.72
CA LYS A 132 0.24 -21.98 -22.70
C LYS A 132 1.07 -20.73 -22.97
N GLY A 133 0.68 -19.58 -22.42
CA GLY A 133 1.27 -18.27 -22.73
C GLY A 133 0.81 -17.70 -24.08
N GLU A 134 -0.26 -18.25 -24.66
CA GLU A 134 -0.88 -17.75 -25.88
C GLU A 134 -1.68 -16.48 -25.59
N THR A 135 -1.61 -15.51 -26.49
CA THR A 135 -2.28 -14.21 -26.33
C THR A 135 -3.65 -14.14 -26.99
N SER A 136 -4.01 -15.15 -27.78
CA SER A 136 -5.25 -15.29 -28.54
C SER A 136 -5.47 -16.79 -28.84
N LEU A 137 -6.68 -17.16 -29.21
CA LEU A 137 -7.05 -18.51 -29.66
C LEU A 137 -6.53 -18.79 -31.08
N HIS A 138 -6.26 -17.73 -31.87
CA HIS A 138 -5.68 -17.81 -33.20
C HIS A 138 -4.43 -16.91 -33.32
N PRO A 139 -3.31 -17.41 -33.87
CA PRO A 139 -2.06 -16.65 -34.03
C PRO A 139 -2.18 -15.38 -34.91
N SER A 140 -3.25 -15.24 -35.69
CA SER A 140 -3.50 -14.10 -36.59
C SER A 140 -4.01 -12.84 -35.90
N ASP A 141 -4.45 -12.93 -34.64
CA ASP A 141 -5.25 -11.86 -34.01
C ASP A 141 -4.47 -11.09 -32.93
N VAL A 142 -3.14 -11.09 -33.01
CA VAL A 142 -2.27 -10.52 -31.99
C VAL A 142 -2.13 -9.01 -32.15
N THR A 143 -2.96 -8.23 -31.46
CA THR A 143 -2.61 -6.84 -31.11
C THR A 143 -1.71 -6.83 -29.87
N GLN A 144 -0.42 -6.54 -30.06
CA GLN A 144 0.54 -6.43 -28.97
C GLN A 144 0.41 -5.11 -28.21
N GLY A 145 0.34 -5.22 -26.87
CA GLY A 145 0.48 -4.11 -25.92
C GLY A 145 -0.69 -3.12 -25.88
N GLN A 146 -0.79 -2.33 -24.83
CA GLN A 146 -1.64 -1.11 -24.77
C GLN A 146 -3.13 -1.30 -24.41
N THR A 147 -3.40 -1.86 -23.23
CA THR A 147 -4.72 -1.72 -22.58
C THR A 147 -4.72 -0.43 -21.74
N PRO A 148 -5.69 0.48 -21.91
CA PRO A 148 -5.83 1.67 -21.06
C PRO A 148 -5.95 1.30 -19.58
N ILE A 149 -5.38 2.12 -18.70
CA ILE A 149 -5.65 1.99 -17.25
C ILE A 149 -7.09 2.42 -16.99
N ILE A 150 -7.85 1.54 -16.35
CA ILE A 150 -9.17 1.86 -15.82
C ILE A 150 -8.97 2.40 -14.41
N PHE A 151 -9.25 3.69 -14.23
CA PHE A 151 -9.18 4.33 -12.93
C PHE A 151 -10.37 3.93 -12.05
N ARG A 152 -10.10 3.81 -10.75
CA ARG A 152 -11.12 3.60 -9.73
C ARG A 152 -11.95 4.88 -9.55
N PRO A 153 -13.20 4.78 -9.05
CA PRO A 153 -14.07 5.95 -8.89
C PRO A 153 -13.41 7.11 -8.15
N GLU A 154 -12.72 6.85 -7.04
CA GLU A 154 -12.06 7.88 -6.24
C GLU A 154 -10.86 8.51 -6.97
N GLN A 155 -10.20 7.75 -7.84
CA GLN A 155 -9.10 8.26 -8.65
C GLN A 155 -9.63 9.20 -9.73
N GLN A 156 -10.72 8.79 -10.39
CA GLN A 156 -11.41 9.63 -11.36
C GLN A 156 -11.95 10.89 -10.71
N GLU A 157 -12.55 10.80 -9.53
CA GLU A 157 -13.01 11.95 -8.75
C GLU A 157 -11.85 12.91 -8.43
N ALA A 158 -10.70 12.39 -8.00
CA ALA A 158 -9.52 13.23 -7.73
C ALA A 158 -9.05 13.96 -8.99
N ILE A 159 -9.01 13.26 -10.14
CA ILE A 159 -8.65 13.85 -11.44
C ILE A 159 -9.63 14.96 -11.79
N ASP A 160 -10.92 14.67 -11.82
CA ASP A 160 -11.99 15.59 -12.21
C ASP A 160 -12.03 16.83 -11.28
N LYS A 161 -11.94 16.61 -9.96
CA LYS A 161 -11.91 17.69 -8.97
C LYS A 161 -10.70 18.60 -9.19
N THR A 162 -9.53 18.04 -9.47
CA THR A 162 -8.30 18.80 -9.71
C THR A 162 -8.41 19.65 -10.98
N ARG A 163 -8.88 19.05 -12.08
CA ARG A 163 -9.11 19.75 -13.35
C ARG A 163 -10.08 20.91 -13.18
N LYS A 164 -11.21 20.66 -12.52
CA LYS A 164 -12.19 21.69 -12.19
C LYS A 164 -11.60 22.79 -11.31
N ARG A 165 -10.78 22.45 -10.32
CA ARG A 165 -10.11 23.43 -9.45
C ARG A 165 -9.14 24.29 -10.24
N PHE A 166 -8.36 23.72 -11.16
CA PHE A 166 -7.38 24.45 -11.96
C PHE A 166 -8.00 25.46 -12.95
N GLN A 167 -9.29 25.36 -13.25
CA GLN A 167 -9.99 26.40 -14.01
C GLN A 167 -10.19 27.70 -13.21
N ARG A 168 -10.18 27.65 -11.87
CA ARG A 168 -10.50 28.80 -10.99
C ARG A 168 -9.37 29.16 -10.03
N GLY A 169 -8.48 28.23 -9.74
CA GLY A 169 -7.35 28.39 -8.85
C GLY A 169 -6.10 27.71 -9.39
N ASN A 170 -5.00 27.82 -8.66
CA ASN A 170 -3.70 27.27 -9.05
C ASN A 170 -3.21 26.17 -8.11
N LYS A 171 -3.94 25.85 -7.04
CA LYS A 171 -3.47 24.93 -6.01
C LYS A 171 -4.48 23.82 -5.76
N MET A 172 -3.96 22.62 -5.55
CA MET A 172 -4.70 21.43 -5.14
C MET A 172 -3.83 20.55 -4.24
N LEU A 173 -4.38 20.07 -3.14
CA LEU A 173 -3.78 19.12 -2.22
C LEU A 173 -4.56 17.79 -2.27
N TRP A 174 -3.85 16.70 -2.54
CA TRP A 174 -4.39 15.35 -2.39
C TRP A 174 -3.92 14.78 -1.04
N ASN A 175 -4.86 14.70 -0.10
CA ASN A 175 -4.77 13.90 1.11
C ASN A 175 -5.26 12.47 0.81
N ALA A 176 -4.45 11.70 0.09
CA ALA A 176 -4.83 10.36 -0.35
C ALA A 176 -3.86 9.32 0.20
N LYS A 177 -4.38 8.31 0.88
CA LYS A 177 -3.59 7.28 1.57
C LYS A 177 -2.58 6.55 0.65
N MET A 178 -1.68 5.78 1.28
CA MET A 178 -0.76 4.92 0.54
C MET A 178 -1.54 3.89 -0.30
N ARG A 179 -1.03 3.55 -1.49
CA ARG A 179 -1.69 2.65 -2.48
C ARG A 179 -2.96 3.21 -3.13
N PHE A 180 -3.23 4.51 -3.00
CA PHE A 180 -4.24 5.20 -3.82
C PHE A 180 -3.91 5.19 -5.32
N GLY A 181 -2.63 5.13 -5.72
CA GLY A 181 -2.23 5.32 -7.12
C GLY A 181 -2.10 6.79 -7.51
N LYS A 182 -1.49 7.59 -6.61
CA LYS A 182 -1.32 9.04 -6.78
C LYS A 182 -0.51 9.40 -8.02
N THR A 183 0.57 8.66 -8.28
CA THR A 183 1.46 8.84 -9.44
C THR A 183 0.68 8.71 -10.76
N LEU A 184 0.02 7.58 -10.98
CA LEU A 184 -0.81 7.32 -12.17
C LEU A 184 -1.91 8.38 -12.35
N SER A 185 -2.62 8.71 -11.28
CA SER A 185 -3.74 9.66 -11.36
C SER A 185 -3.25 11.09 -11.61
N ALA A 186 -2.13 11.49 -11.02
CA ALA A 186 -1.53 12.81 -11.28
C ALA A 186 -1.00 12.93 -12.72
N LEU A 187 -0.39 11.87 -13.26
CA LEU A 187 0.01 11.82 -14.67
C LEU A 187 -1.21 11.87 -15.61
N GLN A 188 -2.34 11.30 -15.21
CA GLN A 188 -3.59 11.42 -15.96
C GLN A 188 -4.11 12.87 -15.97
N VAL A 189 -4.01 13.61 -14.86
CA VAL A 189 -4.29 15.06 -14.84
C VAL A 189 -3.40 15.80 -15.86
N VAL A 190 -2.11 15.47 -15.92
CA VAL A 190 -1.17 16.06 -16.90
C VAL A 190 -1.62 15.80 -18.34
N LYS A 191 -2.00 14.56 -18.63
CA LYS A 191 -2.48 14.14 -19.96
C LYS A 191 -3.76 14.87 -20.36
N GLU A 192 -4.74 14.95 -19.46
CA GLU A 192 -6.06 15.53 -19.74
C GLU A 192 -6.07 17.06 -19.82
N GLU A 193 -5.27 17.75 -19.02
CA GLU A 193 -5.09 19.21 -19.11
C GLU A 193 -4.13 19.59 -20.23
N GLY A 194 -3.37 18.63 -20.77
CA GLY A 194 -2.48 18.85 -21.89
C GLY A 194 -1.28 19.73 -21.54
N PHE A 195 -0.84 19.76 -20.28
CA PHE A 195 0.32 20.56 -19.84
C PHE A 195 1.57 20.24 -20.67
N VAL A 196 2.31 21.28 -21.07
CA VAL A 196 3.48 21.19 -21.95
C VAL A 196 4.74 20.93 -21.12
N ARG A 197 4.91 21.66 -20.03
CA ARG A 197 6.05 21.52 -19.09
C ARG A 197 5.55 21.16 -17.70
N THR A 198 5.75 19.91 -17.31
CA THR A 198 5.43 19.44 -15.95
C THR A 198 6.70 19.11 -15.18
N LEU A 199 6.84 19.62 -13.96
CA LEU A 199 7.90 19.25 -13.03
C LEU A 199 7.36 18.39 -11.91
N ILE A 200 7.97 17.23 -11.67
CA ILE A 200 7.75 16.41 -10.48
C ILE A 200 8.91 16.66 -9.52
N LEU A 201 8.57 17.11 -8.31
CA LEU A 201 9.48 17.34 -7.20
C LEU A 201 9.24 16.31 -6.10
N THR A 202 10.31 15.69 -5.60
CA THR A 202 10.20 14.78 -4.45
C THR A 202 11.43 14.88 -3.54
N HIS A 203 11.25 14.58 -2.26
CA HIS A 203 12.36 14.39 -1.34
C HIS A 203 13.06 13.03 -1.48
N ARG A 204 12.53 12.12 -2.29
CA ARG A 204 12.97 10.72 -2.38
C ARG A 204 13.43 10.37 -3.79
N PRO A 205 14.72 10.57 -4.15
CA PRO A 205 15.21 10.30 -5.51
C PRO A 205 14.91 8.88 -6.02
N VAL A 206 14.89 7.89 -5.11
CA VAL A 206 14.62 6.48 -5.42
C VAL A 206 13.27 6.20 -6.06
N VAL A 207 12.30 7.12 -6.00
CA VAL A 207 10.97 6.93 -6.62
C VAL A 207 10.94 7.25 -8.12
N ASP A 208 12.01 7.80 -8.69
CA ASP A 208 12.11 8.18 -10.11
C ASP A 208 11.72 7.04 -11.05
N LYS A 209 12.29 5.84 -10.80
CA LYS A 209 11.99 4.65 -11.61
C LYS A 209 10.49 4.32 -11.63
N GLY A 210 9.82 4.46 -10.48
CA GLY A 210 8.37 4.22 -10.38
C GLY A 210 7.56 5.24 -11.19
N TRP A 211 7.95 6.52 -11.13
CA TRP A 211 7.33 7.57 -11.96
C TRP A 211 7.56 7.35 -13.46
N PHE A 212 8.76 6.90 -13.87
CA PHE A 212 9.06 6.58 -15.26
C PHE A 212 8.24 5.40 -15.79
N GLU A 213 8.09 4.33 -15.00
CA GLU A 213 7.24 3.18 -15.35
C GLU A 213 5.76 3.59 -15.47
N ASP A 214 5.28 4.44 -14.55
CA ASP A 214 3.90 4.94 -14.56
C ASP A 214 3.64 5.90 -15.74
N PHE A 215 4.63 6.72 -16.12
CA PHE A 215 4.58 7.52 -17.34
C PHE A 215 4.33 6.64 -18.57
N GLY A 216 5.08 5.55 -18.71
CA GLY A 216 4.91 4.62 -19.83
C GLY A 216 3.52 3.97 -19.88
N LYS A 217 2.84 3.81 -18.74
CA LYS A 217 1.47 3.25 -18.67
C LYS A 217 0.39 4.27 -19.03
N ILE A 218 0.62 5.56 -18.79
CA ILE A 218 -0.37 6.62 -19.05
C ILE A 218 -0.23 7.18 -20.47
N PHE A 219 1.00 7.36 -20.93
CA PHE A 219 1.33 7.99 -22.21
C PHE A 219 1.65 6.99 -23.32
N TYR A 220 1.25 5.72 -23.17
CA TYR A 220 1.54 4.65 -24.13
C TYR A 220 1.08 4.97 -25.58
N ASP A 221 0.00 5.75 -25.71
CA ASP A 221 -0.63 6.19 -26.97
C ASP A 221 -0.25 7.65 -27.34
N SER A 222 0.52 8.32 -26.50
CA SER A 222 0.78 9.75 -26.56
C SER A 222 2.25 10.01 -26.88
N LYS A 223 2.65 9.67 -28.11
CA LYS A 223 4.06 9.72 -28.57
C LYS A 223 4.70 11.11 -28.50
N ASN A 224 3.90 12.16 -28.34
CA ASN A 224 4.34 13.54 -28.23
C ASN A 224 4.72 13.97 -26.80
N TYR A 225 4.57 13.08 -25.82
CA TYR A 225 5.02 13.27 -24.46
C TYR A 225 6.34 12.53 -24.23
N HIS A 226 7.25 13.18 -23.51
CA HIS A 226 8.56 12.64 -23.16
C HIS A 226 8.77 12.72 -21.65
N TYR A 227 9.57 11.80 -21.11
CA TYR A 227 9.98 11.81 -19.72
C TYR A 227 11.48 12.09 -19.62
N GLY A 228 11.89 12.83 -18.60
CA GLY A 228 13.31 12.96 -18.26
C GLY A 228 13.55 13.11 -16.77
N SER A 229 14.72 12.64 -16.36
CA SER A 229 15.28 12.84 -15.02
C SER A 229 16.81 12.76 -15.13
N LYS A 230 17.52 12.83 -13.99
CA LYS A 230 18.97 12.53 -13.99
C LYS A 230 19.30 11.06 -14.27
N GLY A 231 18.38 10.13 -13.94
CA GLY A 231 18.64 8.70 -13.98
C GLY A 231 17.86 7.93 -15.04
N ASN A 232 16.78 8.49 -15.59
CA ASN A 232 15.87 7.84 -16.53
C ASN A 232 15.40 8.82 -17.60
N GLY A 233 15.07 8.29 -18.79
CA GLY A 233 14.54 9.09 -19.88
C GLY A 233 15.56 10.05 -20.51
N GLU A 234 15.07 11.20 -20.97
CA GLU A 234 15.83 12.17 -21.75
C GLU A 234 16.45 13.29 -20.88
N MET A 235 17.55 13.88 -21.35
CA MET A 235 18.16 15.04 -20.68
C MET A 235 17.28 16.29 -20.80
N PHE A 236 17.26 17.11 -19.75
CA PHE A 236 16.46 18.35 -19.69
C PHE A 236 16.66 19.27 -20.91
N SER A 237 17.91 19.51 -21.31
CA SER A 237 18.23 20.37 -22.45
C SER A 237 17.71 19.84 -23.79
N LYS A 238 17.59 18.51 -23.94
CA LYS A 238 16.97 17.89 -25.12
C LYS A 238 15.46 18.06 -25.08
N LEU A 239 14.83 17.87 -23.92
CA LEU A 239 13.40 18.09 -23.73
C LEU A 239 12.98 19.53 -24.06
N GLU A 240 13.75 20.53 -23.63
CA GLU A 240 13.48 21.93 -24.00
C GLU A 240 13.55 22.16 -25.52
N ARG A 241 14.54 21.57 -26.21
CA ARG A 241 14.66 21.65 -27.68
C ARG A 241 13.49 20.95 -28.38
N MET A 242 13.00 19.84 -27.84
CA MET A 242 11.83 19.12 -28.37
C MET A 242 10.55 19.93 -28.15
N THR A 243 10.42 20.57 -26.99
CA THR A 243 9.28 21.44 -26.66
C THR A 243 9.20 22.65 -27.58
N ALA A 244 10.33 23.21 -27.99
CA ALA A 244 10.38 24.25 -29.01
C ALA A 244 9.82 23.80 -30.38
N LYS A 245 9.67 22.49 -30.62
CA LYS A 245 9.07 21.90 -31.81
C LYS A 245 7.61 21.44 -31.60
N GLY A 246 7.01 21.74 -30.45
CA GLY A 246 5.62 21.38 -30.13
C GLY A 246 5.45 20.07 -29.35
N GLU A 247 6.54 19.42 -28.96
CA GLU A 247 6.51 18.26 -28.05
C GLU A 247 6.23 18.71 -26.60
N LYS A 248 5.89 17.75 -25.73
CA LYS A 248 5.59 18.00 -24.31
C LYS A 248 6.44 17.12 -23.43
N TYR A 249 6.71 17.53 -22.19
CA TYR A 249 7.47 16.70 -21.28
C TYR A 249 7.06 16.79 -19.81
N ILE A 250 7.41 15.71 -19.12
CA ILE A 250 7.40 15.61 -17.68
C ILE A 250 8.85 15.40 -17.23
N TYR A 251 9.33 16.27 -16.34
CA TYR A 251 10.67 16.17 -15.79
C TYR A 251 10.64 15.88 -14.30
N PHE A 252 11.43 14.91 -13.86
CA PHE A 252 11.56 14.54 -12.46
C PHE A 252 12.85 15.09 -11.86
N ALA A 253 12.73 15.75 -10.71
CA ALA A 253 13.87 16.29 -9.95
C ALA A 253 13.72 16.03 -8.45
N SER A 254 14.85 15.79 -7.78
CA SER A 254 14.86 15.68 -6.32
C SER A 254 15.02 17.04 -5.66
N MET A 255 14.24 17.28 -4.60
CA MET A 255 14.32 18.51 -3.81
C MET A 255 15.70 18.68 -3.17
N GLN A 256 16.32 17.57 -2.73
CA GLN A 256 17.68 17.57 -2.18
C GLN A 256 18.70 18.11 -3.19
N ASP A 257 18.58 17.72 -4.46
CA ASP A 257 19.47 18.22 -5.50
C ASP A 257 19.24 19.72 -5.78
N LEU A 258 17.97 20.14 -5.87
CA LEU A 258 17.62 21.54 -6.15
C LEU A 258 18.06 22.49 -5.04
N ARG A 259 17.94 22.09 -3.76
CA ARG A 259 18.42 22.88 -2.61
C ARG A 259 19.91 23.16 -2.63
N GLY A 260 20.70 22.34 -3.32
CA GLY A 260 22.13 22.57 -3.46
C GLY A 260 22.47 23.74 -4.40
N SER A 261 21.50 24.27 -5.15
CA SER A 261 21.73 25.35 -6.10
C SER A 261 21.94 26.70 -5.42
N GLU A 262 22.92 27.47 -5.88
CA GLU A 262 23.16 28.85 -5.41
C GLU A 262 21.94 29.76 -5.56
N GLN A 263 21.06 29.52 -6.55
CA GLN A 263 19.84 30.34 -6.75
C GLN A 263 18.88 30.33 -5.56
N VAL A 264 18.96 29.32 -4.70
CA VAL A 264 18.05 29.13 -3.57
C VAL A 264 18.78 29.16 -2.22
N GLY A 265 20.04 29.61 -2.21
CA GLY A 265 20.91 29.66 -1.02
C GLY A 265 21.82 28.44 -0.82
N GLY A 266 21.93 27.57 -1.82
CA GLY A 266 22.89 26.45 -1.84
C GLY A 266 24.32 26.86 -2.19
N LYS A 267 25.21 25.87 -2.35
CA LYS A 267 26.67 26.07 -2.53
C LYS A 267 27.18 25.80 -3.95
N PHE A 268 26.31 25.39 -4.87
CA PHE A 268 26.72 24.94 -6.20
C PHE A 268 25.98 25.69 -7.30
N ASP A 269 26.71 26.16 -8.31
CA ASP A 269 26.12 26.68 -9.56
C ASP A 269 25.55 25.55 -10.43
N LYS A 270 24.31 25.15 -10.16
CA LYS A 270 23.62 24.03 -10.84
C LYS A 270 22.12 24.26 -10.96
N ASN A 271 21.48 23.47 -11.82
CA ASN A 271 20.02 23.44 -12.02
C ASN A 271 19.42 24.78 -12.52
N ASN A 272 20.25 25.70 -13.01
CA ASN A 272 19.82 27.02 -13.48
C ASN A 272 18.76 26.96 -14.57
N GLU A 273 18.85 25.99 -15.48
CA GLU A 273 17.87 25.82 -16.56
C GLU A 273 16.50 25.39 -16.03
N LEU A 274 16.45 24.60 -14.94
CA LEU A 274 15.20 24.15 -14.32
C LEU A 274 14.46 25.31 -13.64
N PHE A 275 15.18 26.22 -12.97
CA PHE A 275 14.58 27.40 -12.35
C PHE A 275 14.12 28.46 -13.37
N LYS A 276 14.79 28.53 -14.54
CA LYS A 276 14.40 29.44 -15.62
C LYS A 276 13.21 28.94 -16.45
N ALA A 277 12.93 27.64 -16.40
CA ALA A 277 11.84 27.04 -17.16
C ALA A 277 10.47 27.55 -16.68
N LYS A 278 9.56 27.78 -17.63
CA LYS A 278 8.19 28.21 -17.33
C LYS A 278 7.32 26.98 -17.15
N TRP A 279 7.21 26.52 -15.91
CA TRP A 279 6.42 25.34 -15.57
C TRP A 279 4.92 25.62 -15.62
N ASP A 280 4.19 24.80 -16.38
CA ASP A 280 2.73 24.86 -16.39
C ASP A 280 2.17 24.20 -15.13
N LEU A 281 2.78 23.08 -14.71
CA LEU A 281 2.43 22.34 -13.51
C LEU A 281 3.68 21.94 -12.72
N VAL A 282 3.65 22.16 -11.41
CA VAL A 282 4.57 21.57 -10.44
C VAL A 282 3.81 20.58 -9.56
N ILE A 283 4.20 19.31 -9.64
CA ILE A 283 3.73 18.24 -8.76
C ILE A 283 4.74 18.11 -7.62
N VAL A 284 4.30 18.27 -6.37
CA VAL A 284 5.14 18.02 -5.18
C VAL A 284 4.71 16.71 -4.54
N ASP A 285 5.52 15.68 -4.72
CA ASP A 285 5.33 14.37 -4.10
C ASP A 285 5.85 14.34 -2.66
N GLU A 286 5.16 13.60 -1.80
CA GLU A 286 5.35 13.59 -0.34
C GLU A 286 5.43 15.00 0.25
N ALA A 287 4.49 15.88 -0.12
CA ALA A 287 4.54 17.32 0.16
C ALA A 287 4.64 17.70 1.65
N HIS A 288 4.35 16.78 2.58
CA HIS A 288 4.51 17.00 4.01
C HIS A 288 5.98 16.97 4.47
N GLU A 289 6.89 16.43 3.65
CA GLU A 289 8.32 16.37 3.92
C GLU A 289 9.01 17.64 3.43
N GLY A 290 9.80 18.29 4.29
CA GLY A 290 10.79 19.30 3.91
C GLY A 290 10.28 20.61 3.28
N THR A 291 9.06 20.70 2.77
CA THR A 291 8.55 21.88 2.04
C THR A 291 8.48 23.16 2.88
N LYS A 292 8.36 23.05 4.21
CA LYS A 292 8.29 24.19 5.15
C LYS A 292 9.65 24.73 5.61
N THR A 293 10.75 24.07 5.28
CA THR A 293 12.10 24.61 5.58
C THR A 293 12.39 25.82 4.68
N GLU A 294 13.19 26.78 5.14
CA GLU A 294 13.57 27.99 4.38
C GLU A 294 14.10 27.64 2.97
N LEU A 295 15.09 26.74 2.87
CA LEU A 295 15.60 26.27 1.58
C LEU A 295 14.52 25.61 0.70
N GLY A 296 13.58 24.89 1.32
CA GLY A 296 12.44 24.30 0.61
C GLY A 296 11.49 25.34 0.04
N GLN A 297 11.18 26.37 0.84
CA GLN A 297 10.34 27.49 0.42
C GLN A 297 11.02 28.30 -0.69
N ASN A 298 12.33 28.51 -0.62
CA ASN A 298 13.10 29.19 -1.67
C ASN A 298 13.05 28.42 -2.99
N VAL A 299 13.24 27.09 -2.97
CA VAL A 299 13.09 26.26 -4.17
C VAL A 299 11.69 26.38 -4.77
N LEU A 300 10.65 26.29 -3.95
CA LEU A 300 9.28 26.40 -4.42
C LEU A 300 8.98 27.81 -4.96
N GLY A 301 9.48 28.86 -4.32
CA GLY A 301 9.32 30.26 -4.77
C GLY A 301 9.99 30.53 -6.11
N GLU A 302 11.14 29.90 -6.38
CA GLU A 302 11.80 30.02 -7.67
C GLU A 302 11.13 29.20 -8.78
N LEU A 303 10.49 28.07 -8.46
CA LEU A 303 9.84 27.21 -9.46
C LEU A 303 8.39 27.59 -9.76
N ILE A 304 7.65 28.06 -8.75
CA ILE A 304 6.22 28.35 -8.86
C ILE A 304 6.04 29.82 -9.21
N LYS A 305 5.61 30.10 -10.45
CA LYS A 305 5.27 31.45 -10.92
C LYS A 305 3.76 31.68 -10.79
N GLN A 306 3.31 32.91 -11.10
CA GLN A 306 1.93 33.35 -10.86
C GLN A 306 0.88 32.47 -11.58
N ASP A 307 1.20 31.97 -12.76
CA ASP A 307 0.34 31.13 -13.62
C ASP A 307 0.59 29.63 -13.45
N THR A 308 1.63 29.23 -12.72
CA THR A 308 1.97 27.83 -12.47
C THR A 308 0.91 27.15 -11.61
N LYS A 309 0.39 26.02 -12.10
CA LYS A 309 -0.46 25.13 -11.31
C LYS A 309 0.39 24.30 -10.35
N VAL A 310 -0.14 23.97 -9.19
CA VAL A 310 0.54 23.23 -8.13
C VAL A 310 -0.37 22.11 -7.63
N LEU A 311 0.11 20.87 -7.76
CA LEU A 311 -0.53 19.68 -7.24
C LEU A 311 0.36 19.07 -6.15
N GLN A 312 -0.08 19.12 -4.89
CA GLN A 312 0.63 18.51 -3.78
C GLN A 312 0.04 17.14 -3.46
N LEU A 313 0.89 16.12 -3.41
CA LEU A 313 0.52 14.73 -3.16
C LEU A 313 1.04 14.33 -1.77
N SER A 314 0.15 13.85 -0.90
CA SER A 314 0.54 13.40 0.44
C SER A 314 -0.37 12.31 0.97
N GLY A 315 0.22 11.30 1.61
CA GLY A 315 -0.53 10.31 2.40
C GLY A 315 -0.89 10.79 3.80
N THR A 316 -0.17 11.80 4.29
CA THR A 316 -0.21 12.25 5.70
C THR A 316 0.03 13.76 5.80
N PRO A 317 -0.82 14.62 5.20
CA PRO A 317 -0.62 16.08 5.13
C PRO A 317 -1.02 16.82 6.42
N PHE A 318 -0.75 16.24 7.60
CA PHE A 318 -1.17 16.80 8.89
C PHE A 318 -0.74 18.25 9.08
N ASN A 319 0.45 18.60 8.60
CA ASN A 319 1.03 19.93 8.68
C ASN A 319 0.64 20.87 7.52
N LEU A 320 -0.13 20.41 6.52
CA LEU A 320 -0.46 21.21 5.33
C LEU A 320 -1.92 21.69 5.31
N PHE A 321 -2.80 21.15 6.14
CA PHE A 321 -4.24 21.46 6.04
C PHE A 321 -4.55 22.95 6.17
N ASP A 322 -3.85 23.65 7.06
CA ASP A 322 -4.06 25.08 7.30
C ASP A 322 -3.66 25.98 6.11
N ASP A 323 -2.87 25.45 5.17
CA ASP A 323 -2.40 26.18 3.98
C ASP A 323 -3.43 26.13 2.82
N TYR A 324 -4.56 25.43 2.99
CA TYR A 324 -5.53 25.13 1.94
C TYR A 324 -6.99 25.33 2.39
N SER A 325 -7.84 25.76 1.46
CA SER A 325 -9.30 25.75 1.64
C SER A 325 -9.90 24.36 1.35
N GLU A 326 -11.11 24.08 1.85
CA GLU A 326 -11.77 22.77 1.66
C GLU A 326 -11.95 22.38 0.19
N GLU A 327 -12.20 23.35 -0.69
CA GLU A 327 -12.34 23.12 -2.13
C GLU A 327 -11.02 22.70 -2.80
N GLU A 328 -9.88 23.04 -2.19
CA GLU A 328 -8.54 22.72 -2.68
C GLU A 328 -8.03 21.39 -2.14
N ILE A 329 -8.81 20.69 -1.31
CA ILE A 329 -8.39 19.43 -0.70
C ILE A 329 -9.25 18.28 -1.25
N PHE A 330 -8.60 17.28 -1.84
CA PHE A 330 -9.20 15.97 -2.08
C PHE A 330 -8.75 15.03 -0.96
N THR A 331 -9.68 14.28 -0.35
CA THR A 331 -9.38 13.34 0.73
C THR A 331 -9.83 11.93 0.37
N TRP A 332 -8.93 10.96 0.54
CA TRP A 332 -9.23 9.53 0.48
C TRP A 332 -8.39 8.76 1.50
N ASP A 333 -9.02 8.31 2.58
CA ASP A 333 -8.35 7.59 3.66
C ASP A 333 -8.58 6.07 3.59
N TYR A 334 -8.05 5.34 4.59
CA TYR A 334 -8.19 3.89 4.70
C TYR A 334 -9.63 3.44 4.95
N VAL A 335 -10.40 4.18 5.75
CA VAL A 335 -11.79 3.85 6.07
C VAL A 335 -12.65 3.97 4.82
N MET A 336 -12.45 5.04 4.04
CA MET A 336 -13.11 5.23 2.75
C MET A 336 -12.80 4.07 1.79
N GLU A 337 -11.53 3.64 1.69
CA GLU A 337 -11.17 2.47 0.88
C GLU A 337 -11.89 1.20 1.33
N GLN A 338 -11.87 0.88 2.63
CA GLN A 338 -12.46 -0.38 3.11
C GLN A 338 -13.99 -0.37 2.98
N LYS A 339 -14.65 0.78 3.19
CA LYS A 339 -16.07 0.97 2.89
C LYS A 339 -16.35 0.74 1.41
N ALA A 340 -15.60 1.37 0.52
CA ALA A 340 -15.75 1.18 -0.91
C ALA A 340 -15.51 -0.27 -1.33
N LYS A 341 -14.48 -0.94 -0.77
CA LYS A 341 -14.19 -2.35 -1.00
C LYS A 341 -15.36 -3.25 -0.62
N GLN A 342 -15.97 -3.04 0.54
CA GLN A 342 -17.10 -3.87 1.00
C GLN A 342 -18.39 -3.56 0.23
N ALA A 343 -18.68 -2.28 -0.02
CA ALA A 343 -19.89 -1.85 -0.72
C ALA A 343 -19.85 -2.18 -2.21
N TRP A 344 -18.66 -2.24 -2.82
CA TRP A 344 -18.50 -2.42 -4.26
C TRP A 344 -19.28 -3.61 -4.81
N ASP A 345 -19.19 -4.76 -4.13
CA ASP A 345 -19.84 -5.98 -4.61
C ASP A 345 -21.37 -5.91 -4.53
N VAL A 346 -21.90 -5.04 -3.67
CA VAL A 346 -23.34 -4.77 -3.53
C VAL A 346 -23.79 -3.75 -4.57
N ASP A 347 -23.02 -2.68 -4.74
CA ASP A 347 -23.37 -1.54 -5.60
C ASP A 347 -23.09 -1.83 -7.09
N ASN A 348 -22.08 -2.68 -7.35
CA ASN A 348 -21.60 -3.04 -8.68
C ASN A 348 -21.55 -4.58 -8.84
N PRO A 349 -22.70 -5.26 -8.72
CA PRO A 349 -22.80 -6.73 -8.68
C PRO A 349 -22.15 -7.45 -9.87
N TYR A 350 -22.02 -6.77 -11.00
CA TYR A 350 -21.54 -7.33 -12.26
C TYR A 350 -20.11 -6.93 -12.62
N ALA A 351 -19.47 -6.05 -11.83
CA ALA A 351 -18.12 -5.56 -12.07
C ALA A 351 -17.10 -6.17 -11.09
N PRO A 352 -15.87 -6.46 -11.52
CA PRO A 352 -14.82 -6.92 -10.63
C PRO A 352 -14.52 -5.84 -9.60
N ASN A 353 -14.33 -6.24 -8.35
CA ASN A 353 -13.99 -5.31 -7.28
C ASN A 353 -12.57 -4.77 -7.48
N PRO A 354 -12.40 -3.48 -7.82
CA PRO A 354 -11.09 -2.92 -8.12
C PRO A 354 -10.22 -2.76 -6.85
N TYR A 355 -10.82 -2.94 -5.66
CA TYR A 355 -10.14 -2.90 -4.37
C TYR A 355 -9.76 -4.30 -3.86
N ALA A 356 -10.13 -5.38 -4.55
CA ALA A 356 -9.93 -6.76 -4.10
C ALA A 356 -8.47 -7.06 -3.71
N SER A 357 -7.52 -6.58 -4.52
CA SER A 357 -6.08 -6.80 -4.33
C SER A 357 -5.44 -6.02 -3.18
N LEU A 358 -6.18 -5.11 -2.55
CA LEU A 358 -5.67 -4.30 -1.45
C LEU A 358 -5.96 -5.04 -0.14
N PRO A 359 -4.93 -5.57 0.56
CA PRO A 359 -5.15 -6.29 1.80
C PRO A 359 -5.69 -5.37 2.89
N ALA A 360 -6.53 -5.93 3.76
CA ALA A 360 -6.93 -5.27 5.00
C ALA A 360 -5.77 -5.34 6.01
N ILE A 361 -5.58 -4.26 6.77
CA ILE A 361 -4.56 -4.19 7.82
C ILE A 361 -5.19 -4.44 9.18
N ASN A 362 -4.53 -5.28 9.97
CA ASN A 362 -4.92 -5.58 11.34
C ASN A 362 -3.83 -5.09 12.28
N ILE A 363 -4.19 -4.25 13.28
CA ILE A 363 -3.23 -3.70 14.22
C ILE A 363 -3.36 -4.43 15.56
N TYR A 364 -2.29 -5.06 16.00
CA TYR A 364 -2.24 -5.79 17.26
C TYR A 364 -1.33 -5.02 18.21
N THR A 365 -1.86 -4.64 19.36
CA THR A 365 -1.14 -3.86 20.37
C THR A 365 -0.86 -4.71 21.60
N TYR A 366 0.41 -4.88 21.95
CA TYR A 366 0.85 -5.59 23.16
C TYR A 366 1.25 -4.59 24.23
N ASP A 367 0.67 -4.70 25.42
CA ASP A 367 1.13 -3.94 26.57
C ASP A 367 2.29 -4.67 27.27
N LEU A 368 3.52 -4.45 26.77
CA LEU A 368 4.72 -4.98 27.41
C LEU A 368 4.98 -4.34 28.79
N GLY A 369 4.42 -3.17 29.09
CA GLY A 369 4.63 -2.48 30.35
C GLY A 369 4.08 -3.26 31.55
N THR A 370 3.01 -4.02 31.35
CA THR A 370 2.48 -4.95 32.37
C THR A 370 3.37 -6.16 32.64
N LEU A 371 4.19 -6.57 31.66
CA LEU A 371 5.07 -7.73 31.75
C LEU A 371 6.51 -7.36 32.18
N MET A 372 6.93 -6.12 31.92
CA MET A 372 8.28 -5.62 32.18
C MET A 372 8.24 -4.15 32.64
N SER A 373 7.75 -3.93 33.87
CA SER A 373 7.54 -2.59 34.44
C SER A 373 8.83 -1.75 34.59
N GLU A 374 10.00 -2.40 34.53
CA GLU A 374 11.32 -1.75 34.66
C GLU A 374 11.68 -0.85 33.46
N TYR A 375 11.01 -1.03 32.32
CA TYR A 375 11.21 -0.25 31.08
C TYR A 375 10.09 0.76 30.82
N VAL A 376 9.25 0.96 31.83
CA VAL A 376 8.14 1.90 31.80
C VAL A 376 8.64 3.19 32.44
N GLU A 377 8.84 4.23 31.63
CA GLU A 377 9.07 5.58 32.16
C GLU A 377 7.79 6.10 32.85
N ASP A 378 7.87 7.23 33.57
CA ASP A 378 6.73 7.92 34.21
C ASP A 378 5.52 8.13 33.24
N GLU A 379 5.73 7.97 31.93
CA GLU A 379 4.77 8.03 30.83
C GLU A 379 3.97 6.74 30.53
N LYS A 380 4.13 5.63 31.25
CA LYS A 380 3.51 4.31 30.94
C LYS A 380 3.83 3.70 29.56
N ALA A 381 4.50 4.42 28.67
CA ALA A 381 4.95 3.93 27.38
C ALA A 381 6.25 3.13 27.52
N PHE A 382 6.31 1.97 26.87
CA PHE A 382 7.49 1.11 26.87
C PHE A 382 8.66 1.76 26.09
N ASN A 383 9.78 2.02 26.75
CA ASN A 383 10.93 2.67 26.12
C ASN A 383 11.83 1.66 25.39
N PHE A 384 11.57 1.48 24.08
CA PHE A 384 12.38 0.61 23.23
C PHE A 384 13.86 1.02 23.10
N ARG A 385 14.17 2.31 23.23
CA ARG A 385 15.54 2.80 23.13
C ARG A 385 16.37 2.34 24.33
N GLU A 386 15.80 2.36 25.52
CA GLU A 386 16.44 1.80 26.71
C GLU A 386 16.44 0.27 26.66
N PHE A 387 15.31 -0.36 26.32
CA PHE A 387 15.20 -1.82 26.23
C PHE A 387 16.26 -2.46 25.31
N PHE A 388 16.50 -1.85 24.14
CA PHE A 388 17.53 -2.30 23.20
C PHE A 388 18.88 -1.58 23.34
N ARG A 389 19.17 -0.98 24.50
CA ARG A 389 20.44 -0.28 24.72
C ARG A 389 21.60 -1.28 24.66
N THR A 390 22.63 -0.91 23.90
CA THR A 390 23.83 -1.73 23.70
C THR A 390 25.01 -1.25 24.53
N LYS A 391 25.90 -2.17 24.88
CA LYS A 391 27.22 -1.89 25.45
C LYS A 391 28.21 -1.51 24.33
N GLU A 392 29.45 -1.25 24.71
CA GLU A 392 30.55 -0.97 23.76
C GLU A 392 30.96 -2.21 22.95
N ASP A 393 30.73 -3.42 23.46
CA ASP A 393 31.01 -4.69 22.79
C ASP A 393 29.88 -5.14 21.84
N ASP A 394 28.96 -4.23 21.47
CA ASP A 394 27.77 -4.49 20.65
C ASP A 394 26.78 -5.54 21.23
N SER A 395 26.92 -5.95 22.51
CA SER A 395 25.93 -6.77 23.22
C SER A 395 24.84 -5.91 23.88
N PHE A 396 23.70 -6.51 24.24
CA PHE A 396 22.65 -5.80 24.98
C PHE A 396 23.04 -5.59 26.45
N ILE A 397 22.65 -4.44 27.00
CA ILE A 397 22.69 -4.21 28.44
C ILE A 397 21.63 -5.08 29.12
N HIS A 398 20.42 -5.11 28.56
CA HIS A 398 19.26 -5.85 29.05
C HIS A 398 19.10 -7.21 28.36
N ASP A 399 20.21 -7.93 28.23
CA ASP A 399 20.34 -9.12 27.39
C ASP A 399 19.28 -10.21 27.68
N LYS A 400 19.04 -10.48 28.96
CA LYS A 400 18.07 -11.49 29.42
C LYS A 400 16.62 -11.12 29.13
N ASP A 401 16.29 -9.83 29.14
CA ASP A 401 14.92 -9.38 28.90
C ASP A 401 14.61 -9.34 27.41
N VAL A 402 15.61 -9.03 26.56
CA VAL A 402 15.52 -9.24 25.11
C VAL A 402 15.28 -10.72 24.79
N ASP A 403 16.00 -11.64 25.44
CA ASP A 403 15.75 -13.09 25.25
C ASP A 403 14.35 -13.52 25.70
N ARG A 404 13.87 -12.98 26.83
CA ARG A 404 12.51 -13.24 27.31
C ARG A 404 11.46 -12.73 26.32
N PHE A 405 11.67 -11.55 25.75
CA PHE A 405 10.79 -10.98 24.73
C PHE A 405 10.75 -11.84 23.46
N LEU A 406 11.92 -12.25 22.93
CA LEU A 406 11.98 -13.14 21.76
C LEU A 406 11.29 -14.48 22.02
N THR A 407 11.48 -15.04 23.23
CA THR A 407 10.81 -16.26 23.66
C THR A 407 9.29 -16.06 23.75
N LEU A 408 8.84 -14.91 24.24
CA LEU A 408 7.42 -14.56 24.33
C LEU A 408 6.74 -14.61 22.96
N LEU A 409 7.38 -14.05 21.92
CA LEU A 409 6.85 -14.07 20.55
C LEU A 409 6.65 -15.49 19.98
N CYS A 410 7.30 -16.50 20.58
CA CYS A 410 7.24 -17.90 20.18
C CYS A 410 6.41 -18.76 21.14
N LYS A 411 5.90 -18.21 22.24
CA LYS A 411 5.25 -18.99 23.29
C LYS A 411 3.88 -19.49 22.83
N GLU A 412 3.60 -20.75 23.08
CA GLU A 412 2.25 -21.29 22.92
C GLU A 412 1.39 -20.92 24.12
N ASP A 413 0.32 -20.20 23.84
CA ASP A 413 -0.64 -19.76 24.83
C ASP A 413 -2.04 -19.84 24.20
N LYS A 414 -3.01 -20.42 24.93
CA LYS A 414 -4.37 -20.60 24.41
C LYS A 414 -5.16 -19.30 24.43
N ASP A 415 -4.74 -18.35 25.27
CA ASP A 415 -5.40 -17.05 25.45
C ASP A 415 -4.66 -15.92 24.70
N CYS A 416 -3.41 -16.19 24.27
CA CYS A 416 -2.52 -15.26 23.56
C CYS A 416 -1.98 -15.87 22.26
N LEU A 417 -2.25 -15.22 21.12
CA LEU A 417 -1.63 -15.60 19.85
C LEU A 417 -0.44 -14.72 19.56
N TYR A 418 0.73 -15.21 19.96
CA TYR A 418 1.98 -14.59 19.55
C TYR A 418 2.32 -14.99 18.10
N PRO A 419 2.94 -14.10 17.32
CA PRO A 419 3.07 -14.29 15.88
C PRO A 419 3.96 -15.46 15.48
N TYR A 420 4.88 -15.96 16.33
CA TYR A 420 5.78 -17.06 15.95
C TYR A 420 5.54 -18.34 16.74
N THR A 421 4.41 -18.43 17.43
CA THR A 421 4.04 -19.56 18.29
C THR A 421 4.10 -20.90 17.58
N ASN A 422 3.43 -21.04 16.44
CA ASN A 422 3.29 -22.30 15.72
C ASN A 422 3.70 -22.17 14.24
N GLU A 423 3.84 -23.31 13.57
CA GLU A 423 4.26 -23.38 12.17
C GLU A 423 3.31 -22.60 11.23
N THR A 424 2.00 -22.66 11.48
CA THR A 424 1.01 -21.92 10.69
C THR A 424 1.26 -20.42 10.75
N PHE A 425 1.49 -19.86 11.94
CA PHE A 425 1.77 -18.43 12.10
C PHE A 425 3.13 -18.07 11.52
N ARG A 426 4.16 -18.91 11.69
CA ARG A 426 5.46 -18.72 11.03
C ARG A 426 5.32 -18.66 9.50
N ARG A 427 4.41 -19.45 8.92
CA ARG A 427 4.07 -19.41 7.48
C ARG A 427 3.32 -18.14 7.09
N ILE A 428 2.42 -17.63 7.95
CA ILE A 428 1.76 -16.33 7.74
C ILE A 428 2.78 -15.19 7.77
N PHE A 429 3.68 -15.21 8.75
CA PHE A 429 4.72 -14.20 8.99
C PHE A 429 6.07 -14.57 8.38
N ARG A 430 6.02 -15.15 7.17
CA ARG A 430 7.20 -15.62 6.46
C ARG A 430 8.20 -14.53 6.14
N HIS A 431 7.71 -13.35 5.74
CA HIS A 431 8.53 -12.17 5.47
C HIS A 431 8.02 -11.00 6.28
N THR A 432 8.85 -10.52 7.20
CA THR A 432 8.46 -9.42 8.10
C THR A 432 9.48 -8.31 8.14
N LEU A 433 8.98 -7.10 8.40
CA LEU A 433 9.78 -5.90 8.65
C LEU A 433 9.79 -5.63 10.15
N TRP A 434 10.96 -5.54 10.77
CA TRP A 434 11.14 -5.24 12.18
C TRP A 434 11.82 -3.89 12.30
N VAL A 435 11.10 -2.92 12.86
CA VAL A 435 11.58 -1.55 13.03
C VAL A 435 12.15 -1.42 14.43
N VAL A 436 13.43 -1.08 14.53
CA VAL A 436 14.21 -1.00 15.77
C VAL A 436 14.84 0.39 15.98
N PRO A 437 15.25 0.76 17.20
CA PRO A 437 15.58 2.15 17.53
C PRO A 437 16.82 2.73 16.83
N GLY A 438 17.77 1.89 16.41
CA GLY A 438 19.01 2.35 15.79
C GLY A 438 19.91 1.23 15.25
N VAL A 439 21.02 1.63 14.64
CA VAL A 439 21.98 0.74 13.97
C VAL A 439 22.58 -0.29 14.93
N LYS A 440 23.08 0.16 16.09
CA LYS A 440 23.69 -0.74 17.09
C LYS A 440 22.69 -1.76 17.62
N SER A 441 21.48 -1.32 17.95
CA SER A 441 20.40 -2.23 18.36
C SER A 441 20.03 -3.24 17.27
N ALA A 442 20.01 -2.83 16.00
CA ALA A 442 19.73 -3.74 14.88
C ALA A 442 20.82 -4.81 14.74
N ARG A 443 22.09 -4.41 14.89
CA ARG A 443 23.23 -5.34 14.84
C ARG A 443 23.18 -6.36 15.98
N ALA A 444 22.99 -5.89 17.22
CA ALA A 444 22.87 -6.75 18.40
C ALA A 444 21.69 -7.71 18.28
N LEU A 445 20.52 -7.21 17.84
CA LEU A 445 19.33 -8.03 17.62
C LEU A 445 19.55 -9.05 16.50
N SER A 446 20.24 -8.66 15.42
CA SER A 446 20.59 -9.58 14.33
C SER A 446 21.40 -10.78 14.83
N ALA A 447 22.38 -10.54 15.70
CA ALA A 447 23.18 -11.59 16.29
C ALA A 447 22.33 -12.55 17.15
N LYS A 448 21.45 -12.02 18.01
CA LYS A 448 20.54 -12.82 18.83
C LYS A 448 19.53 -13.64 18.00
N LEU A 449 18.92 -13.03 16.99
CA LEU A 449 17.94 -13.73 16.14
C LEU A 449 18.57 -14.93 15.42
N LYS A 450 19.82 -14.79 14.95
CA LYS A 450 20.56 -15.87 14.27
C LYS A 450 20.85 -17.07 15.19
N THR A 451 21.00 -16.85 16.50
CA THR A 451 21.29 -17.92 17.47
C THR A 451 20.03 -18.47 18.15
N HIS A 452 18.90 -17.76 18.04
CA HIS A 452 17.65 -18.16 18.66
C HIS A 452 17.06 -19.42 17.99
N PRO A 453 16.52 -20.40 18.73
CA PRO A 453 16.07 -21.68 18.17
C PRO A 453 15.02 -21.58 17.06
N ILE A 454 14.10 -20.62 17.17
CA ILE A 454 13.06 -20.37 16.16
C ILE A 454 13.53 -19.35 15.09
N PHE A 455 13.92 -18.14 15.49
CA PHE A 455 14.32 -17.10 14.55
C PHE A 455 15.59 -17.41 13.74
N GLY A 456 16.45 -18.32 14.20
CA GLY A 456 17.60 -18.79 13.43
C GLY A 456 17.23 -19.53 12.15
N MET A 457 15.96 -19.96 12.01
CA MET A 457 15.40 -20.53 10.78
C MET A 457 15.08 -19.46 9.72
N PHE A 458 15.06 -18.18 10.10
CA PHE A 458 14.80 -17.07 9.19
C PHE A 458 16.13 -16.48 8.72
N GLN A 459 16.19 -16.11 7.44
CA GLN A 459 17.27 -15.28 6.94
C GLN A 459 17.11 -13.85 7.50
N ILE A 460 18.00 -13.49 8.41
CA ILE A 460 18.02 -12.18 9.05
C ILE A 460 18.75 -11.18 8.14
N VAL A 461 18.00 -10.20 7.61
CA VAL A 461 18.51 -9.16 6.71
C VAL A 461 18.57 -7.84 7.47
N ASN A 462 19.75 -7.45 7.93
CA ASN A 462 19.92 -6.16 8.60
C ASN A 462 20.21 -5.06 7.58
N VAL A 463 19.25 -4.14 7.41
CA VAL A 463 19.37 -2.97 6.52
C VAL A 463 19.41 -1.66 7.29
N ALA A 464 19.64 -1.68 8.60
CA ALA A 464 19.76 -0.46 9.40
C ALA A 464 20.96 0.42 8.98
N GLY A 465 21.94 -0.15 8.26
CA GLY A 465 23.13 0.54 7.76
C GLY A 465 24.34 0.46 8.68
N ASN A 466 25.46 1.08 8.28
CA ASN A 466 26.68 1.17 9.10
C ASN A 466 26.80 2.46 9.93
N GLY A 467 25.91 3.43 9.72
CA GLY A 467 25.93 4.73 10.41
C GLY A 467 26.19 5.93 9.50
N ASP A 468 26.56 5.72 8.24
CA ASP A 468 26.63 6.78 7.23
C ASP A 468 25.30 6.93 6.48
N GLU A 469 24.81 8.17 6.40
CA GLU A 469 23.48 8.52 5.87
C GLU A 469 23.36 8.35 4.34
N ASP A 470 24.49 8.21 3.63
CA ASP A 470 24.57 8.22 2.16
C ASP A 470 24.68 6.83 1.48
N GLU A 471 24.62 5.73 2.24
CA GLU A 471 24.50 4.38 1.64
C GLU A 471 23.10 4.18 1.01
N GLU A 472 23.07 3.94 -0.30
CA GLU A 472 21.85 3.94 -1.11
C GLU A 472 20.81 2.89 -0.66
N ASN A 473 19.57 3.32 -0.45
CA ASN A 473 18.39 2.45 -0.30
C ASN A 473 18.28 1.38 -1.41
N THR A 474 18.91 1.60 -2.57
CA THR A 474 19.05 0.64 -3.67
C THR A 474 19.70 -0.67 -3.22
N GLU A 475 20.80 -0.59 -2.45
CA GLU A 475 21.51 -1.77 -1.96
C GLU A 475 20.68 -2.50 -0.92
N ALA A 476 20.09 -1.77 0.03
CA ALA A 476 19.20 -2.33 1.03
C ALA A 476 18.01 -3.07 0.38
N LEU A 477 17.39 -2.48 -0.65
CA LEU A 477 16.32 -3.12 -1.40
C LEU A 477 16.80 -4.39 -2.12
N LYS A 478 17.98 -4.36 -2.72
CA LYS A 478 18.59 -5.53 -3.37
C LYS A 478 18.88 -6.65 -2.38
N MET A 479 19.42 -6.32 -1.20
CA MET A 479 19.68 -7.29 -0.13
C MET A 479 18.40 -8.03 0.30
N VAL A 480 17.32 -7.29 0.53
CA VAL A 480 16.05 -7.89 0.95
C VAL A 480 15.44 -8.74 -0.16
N ASN A 481 15.40 -8.25 -1.41
CA ASN A 481 14.88 -9.05 -2.53
C ASN A 481 15.71 -10.31 -2.80
N THR A 482 17.04 -10.23 -2.63
CA THR A 482 17.92 -11.40 -2.79
C THR A 482 17.68 -12.43 -1.70
N ALA A 483 17.46 -11.99 -0.46
CA ALA A 483 17.14 -12.89 0.66
C ALA A 483 15.75 -13.53 0.55
N ILE A 484 14.78 -12.82 -0.03
CA ILE A 484 13.46 -13.39 -0.33
C ILE A 484 13.55 -14.38 -1.50
N GLY A 485 14.40 -14.11 -2.49
CA GLY A 485 14.56 -14.96 -3.66
C GLY A 485 13.48 -14.76 -4.73
N GLU A 486 13.53 -15.58 -5.77
CA GLU A 486 12.56 -15.53 -6.87
C GLU A 486 11.19 -16.09 -6.46
N ASP A 487 11.18 -17.12 -5.62
CA ASP A 487 9.97 -17.66 -5.01
C ASP A 487 9.91 -17.34 -3.50
N PRO A 488 9.09 -16.34 -3.11
CA PRO A 488 8.90 -16.00 -1.70
C PRO A 488 8.36 -17.17 -0.86
N ASP A 489 7.70 -18.18 -1.42
CA ASP A 489 7.16 -19.29 -0.63
C ASP A 489 8.22 -20.32 -0.18
N GLU A 490 9.44 -20.26 -0.71
CA GLU A 490 10.53 -21.17 -0.35
C GLU A 490 11.41 -20.64 0.79
N THR A 491 11.37 -19.34 1.07
CA THR A 491 12.27 -18.70 2.03
C THR A 491 11.53 -18.14 3.24
N TYR A 492 12.26 -17.78 4.29
CA TYR A 492 11.73 -17.08 5.48
C TYR A 492 12.68 -15.93 5.79
N THR A 493 12.17 -14.71 5.95
CA THR A 493 13.02 -13.52 6.16
C THR A 493 12.52 -12.61 7.27
N ILE A 494 13.47 -12.07 8.04
CA ILE A 494 13.23 -10.97 8.98
C ILE A 494 14.14 -9.82 8.56
N THR A 495 13.53 -8.72 8.11
CA THR A 495 14.27 -7.51 7.74
C THR A 495 14.33 -6.56 8.94
N LEU A 496 15.53 -6.27 9.44
CA LEU A 496 15.75 -5.28 10.50
C LEU A 496 16.04 -3.91 9.90
N SER A 497 15.31 -2.89 10.34
CA SER A 497 15.52 -1.51 9.90
C SER A 497 15.38 -0.52 11.05
N CYS A 498 16.11 0.59 11.03
CA CYS A 498 15.89 1.74 11.90
C CYS A 498 15.41 3.00 11.14
N GLY A 499 14.90 2.83 9.91
CA GLY A 499 14.42 3.92 9.07
C GLY A 499 14.62 3.71 7.57
N ARG A 500 15.53 2.82 7.15
CA ARG A 500 15.68 2.44 5.74
C ARG A 500 14.50 1.57 5.28
N LEU A 501 14.09 1.67 4.01
CA LEU A 501 12.96 0.92 3.41
C LEU A 501 11.57 1.12 4.06
N THR A 502 11.42 1.93 5.10
CA THR A 502 10.11 2.34 5.64
C THR A 502 9.42 3.38 4.74
N THR A 503 10.14 3.83 3.72
CA THR A 503 9.95 5.03 2.93
C THR A 503 10.39 4.77 1.47
N GLY A 504 9.73 5.37 0.48
CA GLY A 504 10.15 5.36 -0.93
C GLY A 504 10.07 4.06 -1.75
N VAL A 505 10.14 2.86 -1.15
CA VAL A 505 10.21 1.58 -1.91
C VAL A 505 9.18 0.54 -1.42
N SER A 506 8.84 -0.43 -2.27
CA SER A 506 7.83 -1.44 -1.94
C SER A 506 8.40 -2.86 -2.04
N ILE A 507 8.27 -3.62 -0.96
CA ILE A 507 8.57 -5.06 -0.91
C ILE A 507 7.24 -5.79 -0.75
N LYS A 508 6.75 -6.33 -1.86
CA LYS A 508 5.40 -6.93 -1.95
C LYS A 508 5.20 -8.12 -0.98
N PRO A 509 6.19 -9.01 -0.78
CA PRO A 509 6.01 -10.20 0.04
C PRO A 509 5.86 -9.96 1.54
N TRP A 510 6.18 -8.77 2.06
CA TRP A 510 6.00 -8.49 3.50
C TRP A 510 4.53 -8.64 3.93
N THR A 511 4.31 -9.50 4.92
CA THR A 511 2.99 -9.77 5.50
C THR A 511 2.77 -9.09 6.84
N ALA A 512 3.84 -8.83 7.60
CA ALA A 512 3.75 -8.12 8.86
C ALA A 512 4.92 -7.17 9.15
N VAL A 513 4.61 -6.18 10.00
CA VAL A 513 5.56 -5.21 10.52
C VAL A 513 5.54 -5.23 12.05
N PHE A 514 6.71 -5.18 12.66
CA PHE A 514 6.91 -5.16 14.10
C PHE A 514 7.47 -3.79 14.49
N MET A 515 6.66 -2.99 15.16
CA MET A 515 6.98 -1.64 15.59
C MET A 515 7.65 -1.66 16.96
N MET A 516 8.96 -1.93 16.99
CA MET A 516 9.78 -1.97 18.20
C MET A 516 10.75 -0.78 18.28
N ALA A 517 10.34 0.35 17.72
CA ALA A 517 11.09 1.59 17.70
C ALA A 517 10.14 2.77 17.94
N GLY A 518 10.71 3.90 18.35
CA GLY A 518 9.98 5.13 18.61
C GLY A 518 9.47 5.24 20.05
N SER A 519 9.36 6.49 20.53
CA SER A 519 8.76 6.84 21.82
C SER A 519 7.39 7.52 21.60
N SER A 520 6.85 8.12 22.67
CA SER A 520 5.74 9.08 22.67
C SER A 520 5.91 10.25 21.69
N SER A 521 7.10 10.49 21.10
CA SER A 521 7.33 11.54 20.10
C SER A 521 7.25 11.08 18.64
N THR A 522 7.00 9.79 18.38
CA THR A 522 6.84 9.28 16.99
C THR A 522 5.66 9.98 16.32
N SER A 523 5.87 10.56 15.12
CA SER A 523 4.80 11.23 14.38
C SER A 523 3.80 10.24 13.79
N ALA A 524 2.51 10.61 13.74
CA ALA A 524 1.48 9.83 13.06
C ALA A 524 1.82 9.54 11.60
N ALA A 525 2.43 10.53 10.93
CA ALA A 525 2.88 10.39 9.55
C ALA A 525 3.86 9.22 9.37
N GLN A 526 4.94 9.20 10.16
CA GLN A 526 5.97 8.18 10.07
C GLN A 526 5.45 6.79 10.44
N TYR A 527 4.61 6.72 11.48
CA TYR A 527 3.97 5.47 11.88
C TYR A 527 3.11 4.89 10.75
N MET A 528 2.18 5.68 10.20
CA MET A 528 1.30 5.23 9.13
C MET A 528 2.09 4.84 7.89
N GLN A 529 3.07 5.65 7.47
CA GLN A 529 3.93 5.30 6.33
C GLN A 529 4.64 3.97 6.49
N THR A 530 5.06 3.65 7.72
CA THR A 530 5.73 2.40 8.04
C THR A 530 4.76 1.23 7.99
N ILE A 531 3.61 1.31 8.68
CA ILE A 531 2.70 0.17 8.76
C ILE A 531 2.04 -0.17 7.43
N PHE A 532 1.74 0.82 6.58
CA PHE A 532 1.16 0.55 5.28
C PHE A 532 2.14 -0.05 4.26
N ARG A 533 3.43 -0.24 4.59
CA ARG A 533 4.37 -0.98 3.73
C ARG A 533 3.90 -2.41 3.49
N VAL A 534 3.32 -3.04 4.51
CA VAL A 534 2.79 -4.41 4.41
C VAL A 534 1.47 -4.47 3.63
N GLN A 535 0.82 -3.33 3.37
CA GLN A 535 -0.40 -3.25 2.56
C GLN A 535 -0.15 -3.31 1.04
N THR A 536 1.10 -3.48 0.61
CA THR A 536 1.43 -3.59 -0.82
C THR A 536 0.74 -4.82 -1.43
N PRO A 537 -0.07 -4.68 -2.51
CA PRO A 537 -0.67 -5.82 -3.20
C PRO A 537 0.38 -6.86 -3.59
N PHE A 538 0.07 -8.13 -3.32
CA PHE A 538 0.94 -9.24 -3.61
C PHE A 538 0.12 -10.45 -4.04
N THR A 539 0.59 -11.16 -5.05
CA THR A 539 0.03 -12.43 -5.49
C THR A 539 1.21 -13.33 -5.83
N ASN A 540 1.26 -14.50 -5.21
CA ASN A 540 2.27 -15.51 -5.46
C ASN A 540 1.58 -16.86 -5.62
N HIS A 541 1.95 -17.64 -6.64
CA HIS A 541 1.36 -18.96 -6.88
C HIS A 541 -0.16 -18.98 -6.80
N GLY A 542 -0.82 -17.99 -7.42
CA GLY A 542 -2.29 -17.86 -7.50
C GLY A 542 -2.95 -17.51 -6.18
N ARG A 543 -2.16 -17.31 -5.12
CA ARG A 543 -2.62 -16.85 -3.82
C ARG A 543 -2.47 -15.35 -3.71
N MET A 544 -3.54 -14.66 -3.33
CA MET A 544 -3.56 -13.21 -3.16
C MET A 544 -3.43 -12.82 -1.70
N LYS A 545 -2.65 -11.78 -1.44
CA LYS A 545 -2.55 -11.20 -0.10
C LYS A 545 -3.85 -10.45 0.24
N GLU A 546 -4.67 -11.03 1.11
CA GLU A 546 -5.93 -10.43 1.59
C GLU A 546 -5.79 -9.73 2.95
N GLN A 547 -4.86 -10.19 3.78
CA GLN A 547 -4.65 -9.69 5.14
C GLN A 547 -3.17 -9.37 5.38
N CYS A 548 -2.91 -8.26 6.07
CA CYS A 548 -1.58 -7.92 6.60
C CYS A 548 -1.67 -7.42 8.05
N TYR A 549 -0.53 -7.40 8.74
CA TYR A 549 -0.50 -7.25 10.19
C TYR A 549 0.52 -6.19 10.62
N ALA A 550 0.15 -5.36 11.58
CA ALA A 550 1.06 -4.48 12.29
C ALA A 550 1.04 -4.86 13.77
N PHE A 551 2.19 -5.27 14.28
CA PHE A 551 2.40 -5.56 15.68
C PHE A 551 3.05 -4.35 16.33
N ASP A 552 2.30 -3.67 17.17
CA ASP A 552 2.76 -2.56 17.98
C ASP A 552 2.87 -3.00 19.43
N PHE A 553 3.93 -2.59 20.10
CA PHE A 553 4.19 -2.93 21.50
C PHE A 553 4.11 -1.70 22.41
N ALA A 554 3.57 -0.60 21.88
CA ALA A 554 3.27 0.63 22.61
C ALA A 554 1.81 1.06 22.31
N PRO A 555 0.82 0.51 23.04
CA PRO A 555 -0.60 0.76 22.76
C PRO A 555 -0.96 2.25 22.73
N ASP A 556 -0.47 3.05 23.69
CA ASP A 556 -0.78 4.49 23.76
C ASP A 556 -0.31 5.27 22.52
N ARG A 557 0.84 4.87 21.95
CA ARG A 557 1.34 5.45 20.70
C ARG A 557 0.38 5.13 19.55
N THR A 558 -0.02 3.87 19.39
CA THR A 558 -0.97 3.47 18.36
C THR A 558 -2.25 4.30 18.46
N LEU A 559 -2.84 4.38 19.65
CA LEU A 559 -4.10 5.09 19.85
C LEU A 559 -3.98 6.58 19.53
N ARG A 560 -2.90 7.24 19.99
CA ARG A 560 -2.65 8.67 19.68
C ARG A 560 -2.50 8.92 18.18
N VAL A 561 -1.69 8.11 17.49
CA VAL A 561 -1.49 8.22 16.05
C VAL A 561 -2.81 8.05 15.29
N LEU A 562 -3.66 7.13 15.75
CA LEU A 562 -4.96 6.89 15.15
C LEU A 562 -5.93 8.04 15.39
N ALA A 563 -5.93 8.64 16.59
CA ALA A 563 -6.73 9.83 16.87
C ALA A 563 -6.33 11.03 15.99
N GLU A 564 -5.03 11.25 15.82
CA GLU A 564 -4.49 12.27 14.91
C GLU A 564 -4.89 11.99 13.45
N THR A 565 -4.85 10.72 13.03
CA THR A 565 -5.23 10.31 11.66
C THR A 565 -6.73 10.47 11.39
N ALA A 566 -7.57 10.16 12.37
CA ALA A 566 -9.01 10.31 12.30
C ALA A 566 -9.48 11.77 12.32
N LYS A 567 -8.56 12.74 12.41
CA LYS A 567 -8.87 14.17 12.61
C LYS A 567 -9.82 14.40 13.78
N VAL A 568 -9.75 13.56 14.83
CA VAL A 568 -10.47 13.84 16.07
C VAL A 568 -9.92 15.16 16.57
N SER A 569 -10.74 16.22 16.49
CA SER A 569 -10.32 17.59 16.75
C SER A 569 -9.46 17.65 18.02
N THR A 570 -8.17 17.93 17.84
CA THR A 570 -7.22 18.14 18.95
C THR A 570 -7.41 19.51 19.62
N LYS A 571 -8.40 20.30 19.19
CA LYS A 571 -8.80 21.51 19.92
C LYS A 571 -9.50 21.10 21.21
N ALA A 572 -8.81 21.32 22.33
CA ALA A 572 -9.33 21.12 23.67
C ALA A 572 -10.72 21.78 23.82
N GLY A 573 -11.75 20.96 24.09
CA GLY A 573 -13.04 21.46 24.56
C GLY A 573 -14.29 20.74 24.05
N LYS A 574 -14.30 20.13 22.85
CA LYS A 574 -15.46 19.36 22.37
C LYS A 574 -15.05 18.22 21.45
N GLN A 575 -14.87 17.03 22.03
CA GLN A 575 -15.00 15.79 21.25
C GLN A 575 -16.47 15.66 20.84
N SER A 576 -16.74 15.71 19.55
CA SER A 576 -18.07 15.61 18.97
C SER A 576 -18.53 14.15 18.86
N ASP A 577 -19.82 13.90 18.72
CA ASP A 577 -20.32 12.55 18.40
C ASP A 577 -19.85 12.07 17.01
N GLU A 578 -19.49 13.02 16.14
CA GLU A 578 -18.86 12.75 14.85
C GLU A 578 -17.46 12.15 15.02
N ASP A 579 -16.65 12.65 15.95
CA ASP A 579 -15.33 12.09 16.27
C ASP A 579 -15.42 10.63 16.76
N ARG A 580 -16.42 10.34 17.61
CA ARG A 580 -16.69 8.97 18.07
C ARG A 580 -17.07 8.06 16.92
N ARG A 581 -17.86 8.56 15.96
CA ARG A 581 -18.28 7.80 14.79
C ARG A 581 -17.13 7.53 13.84
N ILE A 582 -16.30 8.53 13.54
CA ILE A 582 -15.11 8.36 12.68
C ILE A 582 -14.17 7.33 13.30
N LEU A 583 -13.95 7.43 14.62
CA LEU A 583 -13.09 6.50 15.32
C LEU A 583 -13.68 5.09 15.40
N GLY A 584 -14.99 4.98 15.63
CA GLY A 584 -15.71 3.70 15.59
C GLY A 584 -15.64 3.04 14.22
N ASP A 585 -15.86 3.80 13.15
CA ASP A 585 -15.69 3.32 11.78
C ASP A 585 -14.25 2.84 11.55
N PHE A 586 -13.24 3.59 12.01
CA PHE A 586 -11.86 3.16 11.90
C PHE A 586 -11.60 1.82 12.61
N LEU A 587 -12.03 1.67 13.87
CA LEU A 587 -11.86 0.43 14.63
C LEU A 587 -12.57 -0.77 13.99
N ASN A 588 -13.68 -0.53 13.29
CA ASN A 588 -14.38 -1.57 12.54
C ASN A 588 -13.57 -2.10 11.34
N PHE A 589 -12.82 -1.23 10.65
CA PHE A 589 -12.04 -1.60 9.46
C PHE A 589 -10.56 -1.90 9.74
N CYS A 590 -10.08 -1.48 10.91
CA CYS A 590 -8.72 -1.67 11.39
C CYS A 590 -8.81 -2.12 12.85
N PRO A 591 -9.12 -3.41 13.10
CA PRO A 591 -9.31 -3.90 14.45
C PRO A 591 -8.02 -3.71 15.24
N ILE A 592 -8.15 -3.06 16.39
CA ILE A 592 -7.08 -2.97 17.38
C ILE A 592 -7.35 -4.01 18.44
N ILE A 593 -6.41 -4.93 18.60
CA ILE A 593 -6.51 -5.97 19.61
C ILE A 593 -5.46 -5.71 20.68
N SER A 594 -5.93 -5.37 21.88
CA SER A 594 -5.10 -5.27 23.08
C SER A 594 -4.79 -6.65 23.60
N ILE A 595 -3.55 -6.86 24.03
CA ILE A 595 -3.19 -7.98 24.90
C ILE A 595 -2.91 -7.41 26.27
N GLU A 596 -3.92 -7.46 27.14
CA GLU A 596 -3.81 -7.11 28.55
C GLU A 596 -3.51 -8.39 29.35
N GLY A 597 -2.29 -8.49 29.89
CA GLY A 597 -1.79 -9.69 30.55
C GLY A 597 -1.59 -10.85 29.55
N SER A 598 -2.64 -11.66 29.37
CA SER A 598 -2.63 -12.80 28.44
C SER A 598 -3.93 -12.99 27.66
N GLN A 599 -4.79 -11.96 27.56
CA GLN A 599 -6.06 -12.06 26.83
C GLN A 599 -6.15 -11.03 25.71
N MET A 600 -6.47 -11.48 24.51
CA MET A 600 -6.84 -10.62 23.39
C MET A 600 -8.23 -9.99 23.61
N LYS A 601 -8.28 -8.66 23.66
CA LYS A 601 -9.54 -7.91 23.72
C LYS A 601 -9.57 -6.87 22.60
N PRO A 602 -10.62 -6.86 21.76
CA PRO A 602 -10.86 -5.75 20.87
C PRO A 602 -10.96 -4.44 21.66
N TYR A 603 -10.33 -3.38 21.16
CA TYR A 603 -10.57 -2.05 21.71
C TYR A 603 -11.97 -1.58 21.37
N ASP A 604 -12.59 -0.91 22.34
CA ASP A 604 -13.82 -0.14 22.16
C ASP A 604 -13.50 1.36 22.09
N VAL A 605 -14.33 2.11 21.36
CA VAL A 605 -14.24 3.56 21.17
C VAL A 605 -14.16 4.30 22.52
N ASP A 606 -14.97 3.92 23.51
CA ASP A 606 -15.00 4.58 24.82
C ASP A 606 -13.72 4.35 25.61
N LYS A 607 -13.19 3.12 25.61
CA LYS A 607 -11.90 2.80 26.21
C LYS A 607 -10.76 3.61 25.57
N MET A 608 -10.74 3.66 24.24
CA MET A 608 -9.75 4.44 23.49
C MET A 608 -9.84 5.93 23.79
N MET A 609 -11.05 6.51 23.79
CA MET A 609 -11.26 7.92 24.09
C MET A 609 -10.85 8.30 25.51
N LYS A 610 -11.05 7.40 26.49
CA LYS A 610 -10.56 7.60 27.87
C LYS A 610 -9.04 7.62 27.93
N GLN A 611 -8.36 6.72 27.22
CA GLN A 611 -6.89 6.70 27.16
C GLN A 611 -6.32 7.92 26.42
N LEU A 612 -6.95 8.37 25.35
CA LEU A 612 -6.57 9.59 24.65
C LEU A 612 -6.70 10.84 25.53
N LYS A 613 -7.81 10.97 26.26
CA LYS A 613 -8.00 12.07 27.22
C LYS A 613 -6.92 12.05 28.29
N ARG A 614 -6.61 10.87 28.82
CA ARG A 614 -5.56 10.70 29.81
C ARG A 614 -4.22 11.18 29.25
N ALA A 615 -3.83 10.72 28.06
CA ALA A 615 -2.59 11.14 27.40
C ALA A 615 -2.54 12.65 27.12
N GLN A 616 -3.67 13.27 26.72
CA GLN A 616 -3.75 14.72 26.52
C GLN A 616 -3.59 15.51 27.82
N ILE A 617 -4.28 15.08 28.89
CA ILE A 617 -4.17 15.72 30.21
C ILE A 617 -2.73 15.60 30.74
N GLU A 618 -2.12 14.43 30.59
CA GLU A 618 -0.73 14.20 31.00
C GLU A 618 0.25 15.09 30.22
N LYS A 619 0.04 15.30 28.91
CA LYS A 619 0.84 16.24 28.09
C LYS A 619 0.73 17.69 28.60
N VAL A 620 -0.49 18.16 28.88
CA VAL A 620 -0.72 19.54 29.37
C VAL A 620 -0.09 19.77 30.74
N VAL A 621 -0.12 18.75 31.62
CA VAL A 621 0.50 18.82 32.95
C VAL A 621 2.03 18.89 32.86
N GLN A 622 2.64 18.26 31.85
CA GLN A 622 4.11 18.18 31.70
C GLN A 622 4.71 19.35 30.89
N CYS A 623 4.04 19.80 29.83
CA CYS A 623 4.54 20.89 28.97
C CYS A 623 4.25 22.29 29.52
N GLY A 624 3.45 22.41 30.59
CA GLY A 624 2.89 23.70 31.01
C GLY A 624 1.84 24.21 30.02
N PHE A 625 1.07 25.22 30.42
CA PHE A 625 -0.04 25.79 29.63
C PHE A 625 0.39 26.59 28.37
N GLU A 626 1.55 26.31 27.77
CA GLU A 626 2.10 27.12 26.67
C GLU A 626 1.93 26.52 25.25
N ASP A 627 1.11 25.48 25.06
CA ASP A 627 0.67 24.98 23.74
C ASP A 627 -0.75 25.45 23.36
#